data_AF-A0A9C9FYQ5-F1
#
_entry.id   AF-A0A9C9FYQ5-F1
#
_cell.length_a   1.000
_cell.length_b   1.000
_cell.length_c   1.000
_cell.angle_alpha   90.00
_cell.angle_beta   90.00
_cell.angle_gamma   90.00
#
_symmetry.space_group_name_H-M   'P 1'
#
loop_
_entity.id
_entity.type
_entity.pdbx_description
1 polymer ?
#
loop_
_entity_poly.entity_id
_entity_poly.type
_entity_poly.pdbx_seq_one_letter_code
_entity_poly.pdbx_strand_id
1 'polypeptide(L)'
;MSDQASYGLWGLYSSAARDTGLVAGNNRTVTSLGQTITQEILQQLGSIGDELFSLLTSKKPLGREQLERIAKTFMKAIQHKKAQEPLLEALMSGNDPEGVQNELWLITMENFSKKAERPENIEGFIKLILEGKPSERLAQYMHDIVATERLLVSVNNIFHYCRRKDGASLAEIVDELGKKKYSYAHLPETLPEDNFPRREQLLSILEALHNDEMPRAINEILQLNKEVMQQRSGAPWVEVESGNTLRVKVKSEKAELRSQSDIEQRWDYDYFLGSFLNIARHHIGTS
;
A
#
# COMPACT_ATOMS: atom_id res chain seq x y z
N MET A 1 -11.50 16.06 8.51
CA MET A 1 -10.62 17.23 8.36
C MET A 1 -9.21 16.74 8.12
N SER A 2 -8.63 17.00 6.95
CA SER A 2 -7.19 16.83 6.70
C SER A 2 -6.87 17.51 5.37
N ASP A 3 -6.41 18.75 5.46
CA ASP A 3 -6.01 19.55 4.32
C ASP A 3 -4.58 19.12 3.93
N GLN A 4 -4.46 18.33 2.86
CA GLN A 4 -3.21 17.76 2.36
C GLN A 4 -2.14 18.83 2.08
N ALA A 5 -2.54 20.07 1.82
CA ALA A 5 -1.64 21.20 1.63
C ALA A 5 -0.97 21.68 2.93
N SER A 6 -1.60 21.45 4.09
CA SER A 6 -1.10 21.89 5.40
C SER A 6 -0.05 20.96 6.00
N TYR A 7 -0.06 19.67 5.63
CA TYR A 7 0.85 18.68 6.22
C TYR A 7 2.26 18.71 5.66
N GLY A 8 2.46 19.23 4.44
CA GLY A 8 3.75 19.23 3.76
C GLY A 8 4.40 17.83 3.71
N LEU A 9 5.65 17.76 3.24
CA LEU A 9 6.47 16.55 3.31
C LEU A 9 6.60 16.02 4.76
N TRP A 10 6.45 16.89 5.76
CA TRP A 10 6.56 16.56 7.18
C TRP A 10 5.49 15.60 7.70
N GLY A 11 4.23 15.73 7.27
CA GLY A 11 3.16 14.82 7.70
C GLY A 11 3.36 13.39 7.17
N LEU A 12 3.95 13.25 5.98
CA LEU A 12 4.24 11.96 5.35
C LEU A 12 5.33 11.20 6.10
N TYR A 13 6.45 11.86 6.40
CA TYR A 13 7.56 11.21 7.12
C TYR A 13 7.31 11.05 8.62
N SER A 14 6.47 11.89 9.22
CA SER A 14 6.16 11.85 10.66
C SER A 14 5.40 10.60 11.10
N SER A 15 4.52 10.07 10.23
CA SER A 15 3.79 8.82 10.54
C SER A 15 4.73 7.63 10.43
N ALA A 16 5.49 7.52 9.35
CA ALA A 16 6.51 6.48 9.19
C ALA A 16 7.51 6.45 10.36
N ALA A 17 8.06 7.61 10.75
CA ALA A 17 9.01 7.68 11.87
C ALA A 17 8.40 7.22 13.21
N ARG A 18 7.09 7.41 13.41
CA ARG A 18 6.38 6.91 14.59
C ARG A 18 6.16 5.41 14.50
N ASP A 19 5.71 4.95 13.34
CA ASP A 19 5.33 3.55 13.11
C ASP A 19 6.57 2.63 13.05
N THR A 20 7.78 3.20 12.89
CA THR A 20 9.08 2.51 13.06
C THR A 20 9.73 2.77 14.43
N GLY A 21 9.06 3.48 15.34
CA GLY A 21 9.54 3.70 16.71
C GLY A 21 10.71 4.68 16.84
N LEU A 22 11.00 5.48 15.81
CA LEU A 22 12.03 6.52 15.84
C LEU A 22 11.57 7.76 16.63
N VAL A 23 10.26 8.00 16.66
CA VAL A 23 9.62 9.06 17.45
C VAL A 23 8.39 8.52 18.18
N ALA A 24 8.04 9.11 19.32
CA ALA A 24 6.93 8.69 20.16
C ALA A 24 5.96 9.84 20.50
N GLY A 25 4.70 9.46 20.75
CA GLY A 25 3.65 10.36 21.21
C GLY A 25 3.18 11.40 20.17
N ASN A 26 2.22 12.22 20.59
CA ASN A 26 1.64 13.28 19.74
C ASN A 26 2.64 14.41 19.48
N ASN A 27 3.56 14.63 20.42
CA ASN A 27 4.62 15.64 20.30
C ASN A 27 5.84 15.16 19.50
N ARG A 28 5.81 13.91 18.98
CA ARG A 28 6.86 13.32 18.14
C ARG A 28 8.25 13.44 18.77
N THR A 29 8.33 13.11 20.05
CA THR A 29 9.59 13.11 20.79
C THR A 29 10.49 12.01 20.26
N VAL A 30 11.74 12.33 19.92
CA VAL A 30 12.73 11.36 19.43
C VAL A 30 12.96 10.28 20.48
N THR A 31 12.91 9.02 20.08
CA THR A 31 13.19 7.87 20.96
C THR A 31 14.69 7.63 21.07
N SER A 32 15.12 6.75 21.98
CA SER A 32 16.54 6.35 22.08
C SER A 32 17.07 5.76 20.77
N LEU A 33 16.24 5.00 20.04
CA LEU A 33 16.60 4.45 18.74
C LEU A 33 16.76 5.56 17.69
N GLY A 34 15.79 6.47 17.60
CA GLY A 34 15.86 7.62 16.69
C GLY A 34 17.07 8.51 16.99
N GLN A 35 17.39 8.71 18.26
CA GLN A 35 18.56 9.48 18.68
C GLN A 35 19.86 8.79 18.29
N THR A 36 19.96 7.47 18.47
CA THR A 36 21.15 6.68 18.10
C THR A 36 21.44 6.78 16.61
N ILE A 37 20.43 6.55 15.76
CA ILE A 37 20.57 6.67 14.30
C ILE A 37 20.97 8.09 13.90
N THR A 38 20.33 9.10 14.50
CA THR A 38 20.64 10.51 14.21
C THR A 38 22.07 10.87 14.61
N GLN A 39 22.55 10.37 15.75
CA GLN A 39 23.93 10.58 16.20
C GLN A 39 24.95 9.95 15.25
N GLU A 40 24.68 8.74 14.74
CA GLU A 40 25.52 8.11 13.72
C GLU A 40 25.57 8.95 12.44
N ILE A 41 24.43 9.48 11.97
CA ILE A 41 24.39 10.37 10.80
C ILE A 41 25.21 11.64 11.06
N LEU A 42 25.02 12.29 12.22
CA LEU A 42 25.77 13.49 12.59
C LEU A 42 27.28 13.24 12.69
N GLN A 43 27.68 12.09 13.22
CA GLN A 43 29.08 11.68 13.29
C GLN A 43 29.69 11.56 11.89
N GLN A 44 28.96 10.98 10.93
CA GLN A 44 29.42 10.88 9.54
C GLN A 44 29.44 12.22 8.80
N LEU A 45 28.55 13.15 9.17
CA LEU A 45 28.55 14.52 8.63
C LEU A 45 29.75 15.34 9.12
N GLY A 46 30.24 15.09 10.33
CA GLY A 46 31.34 15.85 10.93
C GLY A 46 31.02 17.35 10.98
N SER A 47 31.97 18.21 10.61
CA SER A 47 31.79 19.67 10.61
C SER A 47 30.71 20.18 9.66
N ILE A 48 30.31 19.38 8.66
CA ILE A 48 29.18 19.71 7.77
C ILE A 48 27.85 19.63 8.55
N GLY A 49 27.79 18.87 9.64
CA GLY A 49 26.61 18.81 10.52
C GLY A 49 26.29 20.17 11.13
N ASP A 50 27.30 20.91 11.59
CA ASP A 50 27.12 22.25 12.15
C ASP A 50 26.65 23.25 11.08
N GLU A 51 27.21 23.15 9.87
CA GLU A 51 26.77 23.95 8.72
C GLU A 51 25.30 23.66 8.37
N LEU A 52 24.91 22.39 8.33
CA LEU A 52 23.53 21.97 8.08
C LEU A 52 22.59 22.49 9.18
N PHE A 53 22.97 22.38 10.46
CA PHE A 53 22.18 22.86 11.57
C PHE A 53 22.00 24.38 11.53
N SER A 54 23.07 25.12 11.20
CA SER A 54 23.02 26.57 11.00
C SER A 54 22.09 26.97 9.85
N LEU A 55 22.13 26.23 8.73
CA LEU A 55 21.24 26.45 7.60
C LEU A 55 19.77 26.19 7.95
N LEU A 56 19.48 25.09 8.66
CA LEU A 56 18.11 24.70 9.04
C LEU A 56 17.49 25.62 10.10
N THR A 57 18.31 26.24 10.96
CA THR A 57 17.85 27.18 12.00
C THR A 57 17.90 28.65 11.55
N SER A 58 18.45 28.91 10.37
CA SER A 58 18.51 30.25 9.79
C SER A 58 17.14 30.75 9.34
N LYS A 59 16.88 32.05 9.54
CA LYS A 59 15.71 32.74 8.97
C LYS A 59 15.89 33.12 7.49
N LYS A 60 17.06 32.88 6.91
CA LYS A 60 17.36 33.19 5.50
C LYS A 60 16.86 32.07 4.58
N PRO A 61 16.41 32.38 3.35
CA PRO A 61 16.11 31.36 2.35
C PRO A 61 17.32 30.47 2.08
N LEU A 62 17.07 29.16 1.92
CA LEU A 62 18.10 28.19 1.56
C LEU A 62 18.52 28.38 0.10
N GLY A 63 19.81 28.61 -0.14
CA GLY A 63 20.36 28.68 -1.49
C GLY A 63 20.62 27.30 -2.08
N ARG A 64 20.30 27.12 -3.37
CA ARG A 64 20.55 25.86 -4.09
C ARG A 64 22.01 25.40 -4.01
N GLU A 65 22.96 26.32 -4.24
CA GLU A 65 24.40 26.00 -4.21
C GLU A 65 24.86 25.49 -2.84
N GLN A 66 24.27 26.01 -1.76
CA GLN A 66 24.58 25.57 -0.40
C GLN A 66 24.09 24.14 -0.16
N LEU A 67 22.89 23.82 -0.63
CA LEU A 67 22.33 22.46 -0.54
C LEU A 67 23.13 21.47 -1.40
N GLU A 68 23.48 21.85 -2.64
CA GLU A 68 24.26 21.00 -3.54
C GLU A 68 25.66 20.67 -2.98
N ARG A 69 26.29 21.62 -2.28
CA ARG A 69 27.56 21.41 -1.59
C ARG A 69 27.46 20.34 -0.49
N ILE A 70 26.38 20.37 0.30
CA ILE A 70 26.18 19.47 1.44
C ILE A 70 25.62 18.10 1.01
N ALA A 71 24.86 18.06 -0.09
CA ALA A 71 24.12 16.88 -0.53
C ALA A 71 24.97 15.61 -0.63
N LYS A 72 26.17 15.68 -1.22
CA LYS A 72 27.04 14.51 -1.36
C LYS A 72 27.47 13.92 -0.02
N THR A 73 27.82 14.77 0.95
CA THR A 73 28.22 14.35 2.29
C THR A 73 27.03 13.81 3.07
N PHE A 74 25.87 14.46 2.94
CA PHE A 74 24.62 13.99 3.54
C PHE A 74 24.22 12.61 3.03
N MET A 75 24.24 12.38 1.71
CA MET A 75 23.94 11.08 1.13
C MET A 75 24.89 10.00 1.64
N LYS A 76 26.20 10.29 1.71
CA LYS A 76 27.18 9.35 2.29
C LYS A 76 26.89 9.05 3.76
N ALA A 77 26.49 10.05 4.55
CA ALA A 77 26.19 9.89 5.95
C ALA A 77 24.98 8.97 6.19
N ILE A 78 23.88 9.17 5.45
CA ILE A 78 22.69 8.33 5.60
C ILE A 78 22.86 6.93 5.00
N GLN A 79 23.76 6.76 4.03
CA GLN A 79 24.12 5.46 3.44
C GLN A 79 25.20 4.73 4.24
N HIS A 80 25.75 5.35 5.27
CA HIS A 80 26.75 4.70 6.10
C HIS A 80 26.13 3.53 6.86
N LYS A 81 26.80 2.37 6.82
CA LYS A 81 26.29 1.10 7.36
C LYS A 81 25.73 1.22 8.79
N LYS A 82 26.44 1.94 9.68
CA LYS A 82 26.00 2.14 11.08
C LYS A 82 24.72 2.96 11.25
N ALA A 83 24.38 3.81 10.28
CA ALA A 83 23.12 4.54 10.26
C ALA A 83 22.04 3.74 9.53
N GLN A 84 22.42 3.10 8.42
CA GLN A 84 21.50 2.40 7.53
C GLN A 84 20.97 1.10 8.11
N GLU A 85 21.80 0.27 8.74
CA GLU A 85 21.36 -1.03 9.28
C GLU A 85 20.31 -0.88 10.38
N PRO A 86 20.47 -0.02 11.40
CA PRO A 86 19.44 0.14 12.41
C PRO A 86 18.17 0.81 11.87
N LEU A 87 18.31 1.68 10.86
CA LEU A 87 17.16 2.28 10.18
C LEU A 87 16.37 1.24 9.38
N LEU A 88 17.08 0.36 8.67
CA LEU A 88 16.48 -0.76 7.94
C LEU A 88 15.78 -1.71 8.91
N GLU A 89 16.44 -2.09 10.00
CA GLU A 89 15.85 -2.95 11.03
C GLU A 89 14.58 -2.32 11.62
N ALA A 90 14.63 -1.03 11.98
CA ALA A 90 13.46 -0.30 12.48
C ALA A 90 12.31 -0.24 11.47
N LEU A 91 12.62 -0.10 10.18
CA LEU A 91 11.64 -0.04 9.11
C LEU A 91 11.00 -1.40 8.83
N MET A 92 11.82 -2.45 8.78
CA MET A 92 11.37 -3.79 8.39
C MET A 92 10.70 -4.52 9.56
N SER A 93 11.17 -4.34 10.79
CA SER A 93 10.56 -4.94 11.99
C SER A 93 9.40 -4.11 12.54
N GLY A 94 9.38 -2.80 12.28
CA GLY A 94 8.34 -1.88 12.75
C GLY A 94 8.37 -1.64 14.26
N ASN A 95 7.62 -0.64 14.72
CA ASN A 95 7.21 -0.53 16.11
C ASN A 95 5.95 -1.37 16.30
N ASP A 96 6.16 -2.67 16.43
CA ASP A 96 5.15 -3.71 16.27
C ASP A 96 4.86 -4.41 17.62
N PRO A 97 3.85 -3.95 18.38
CA PRO A 97 3.50 -4.53 19.66
C PRO A 97 3.01 -5.99 19.55
N GLU A 98 2.55 -6.39 18.37
CA GLU A 98 1.98 -7.72 18.12
C GLU A 98 3.01 -8.70 17.56
N GLY A 99 4.18 -8.21 17.15
CA GLY A 99 5.34 -8.99 16.71
C GLY A 99 5.21 -9.63 15.32
N VAL A 100 4.12 -9.35 14.59
CA VAL A 100 3.81 -9.92 13.27
C VAL A 100 4.72 -9.40 12.16
N GLN A 101 4.93 -8.09 12.09
CA GLN A 101 5.85 -7.48 11.12
C GLN A 101 7.29 -7.88 11.44
N ASN A 102 7.67 -7.90 12.72
CA ASN A 102 8.98 -8.40 13.14
C ASN A 102 9.17 -9.88 12.75
N GLU A 103 8.15 -10.72 12.96
CA GLU A 103 8.18 -12.13 12.52
C GLU A 103 8.34 -12.25 11.00
N LEU A 104 7.56 -11.48 10.23
CA LEU A 104 7.69 -11.41 8.77
C LEU A 104 9.12 -11.08 8.35
N TRP A 105 9.76 -10.13 9.03
CA TRP A 105 11.15 -9.76 8.79
C TRP A 105 12.13 -10.89 9.10
N LEU A 106 12.00 -11.53 10.26
CA LEU A 106 12.87 -12.65 10.65
C LEU A 106 12.80 -13.82 9.66
N ILE A 107 11.60 -14.22 9.25
CA ILE A 107 11.40 -15.28 8.24
C ILE A 107 12.02 -14.87 6.90
N THR A 108 11.85 -13.60 6.51
CA THR A 108 12.43 -13.05 5.28
C THR A 108 13.96 -13.12 5.33
N MET A 109 14.58 -12.64 6.41
CA MET A 109 16.03 -12.69 6.61
C MET A 109 16.58 -14.12 6.57
N GLU A 110 15.94 -15.04 7.28
CA GLU A 110 16.37 -16.43 7.32
C GLU A 110 16.36 -17.05 5.91
N ASN A 111 15.29 -16.84 5.15
CA ASN A 111 15.15 -17.40 3.82
C ASN A 111 16.09 -16.73 2.81
N PHE A 112 16.21 -15.40 2.82
CA PHE A 112 17.01 -14.66 1.84
C PHE A 112 18.52 -14.84 2.07
N SER A 113 18.92 -15.18 3.30
CA SER A 113 20.32 -15.53 3.61
C SER A 113 20.69 -16.95 3.17
N LYS A 114 19.70 -17.86 3.05
CA LYS A 114 19.92 -19.28 2.73
C LYS A 114 19.69 -19.63 1.25
N LYS A 115 18.78 -18.93 0.56
CA LYS A 115 18.37 -19.24 -0.82
C LYS A 115 19.09 -18.34 -1.82
N ALA A 116 19.59 -18.95 -2.91
CA ALA A 116 20.18 -18.21 -4.03
C ALA A 116 19.12 -17.46 -4.85
N GLU A 117 17.92 -18.04 -4.98
CA GLU A 117 16.79 -17.42 -5.68
C GLU A 117 15.84 -16.74 -4.69
N ARG A 118 15.54 -15.47 -4.98
CA ARG A 118 14.63 -14.63 -4.20
C ARG A 118 13.33 -14.46 -4.98
N PRO A 119 12.16 -14.42 -4.32
CA PRO A 119 10.90 -14.16 -4.99
C PRO A 119 10.94 -12.85 -5.78
N GLU A 120 10.49 -12.88 -7.03
CA GLU A 120 10.41 -11.69 -7.87
C GLU A 120 9.09 -10.94 -7.71
N ASN A 121 8.06 -11.62 -7.22
CA ASN A 121 6.70 -11.13 -7.09
C ASN A 121 6.11 -11.46 -5.70
N ILE A 122 4.96 -10.85 -5.42
CA ILE A 122 4.29 -10.94 -4.11
C ILE A 122 3.77 -12.36 -3.84
N GLU A 123 3.25 -13.04 -4.86
CA GLU A 123 2.75 -14.40 -4.71
C GLU A 123 3.86 -15.36 -4.25
N GLY A 124 5.01 -15.33 -4.92
CA GLY A 124 6.19 -16.09 -4.52
C GLY A 124 6.70 -15.69 -3.14
N PHE A 125 6.57 -14.41 -2.77
CA PHE A 125 6.95 -13.93 -1.45
C PHE A 125 6.02 -14.48 -0.36
N ILE A 126 4.71 -14.39 -0.53
CA ILE A 126 3.71 -14.94 0.40
C ILE A 126 3.92 -16.45 0.57
N LYS A 127 4.12 -17.17 -0.53
CA LYS A 127 4.41 -18.61 -0.48
C LYS A 127 5.66 -18.90 0.35
N LEU A 128 6.73 -18.14 0.15
CA LEU A 128 7.97 -18.28 0.92
C LEU A 128 7.74 -18.02 2.42
N ILE A 129 6.92 -17.03 2.78
CA ILE A 129 6.59 -16.75 4.17
C ILE A 129 5.80 -17.91 4.78
N LEU A 130 4.77 -18.42 4.10
CA LEU A 130 3.94 -19.53 4.59
C LEU A 130 4.73 -20.85 4.73
N GLU A 131 5.66 -21.12 3.82
CA GLU A 131 6.59 -22.27 3.92
C GLU A 131 7.58 -22.12 5.10
N GLY A 132 7.83 -20.89 5.55
CA GLY A 132 8.68 -20.54 6.68
C GLY A 132 8.10 -20.90 8.05
N LYS A 133 6.93 -21.57 8.10
CA LYS A 133 6.21 -21.93 9.34
C LYS A 133 5.94 -20.71 10.23
N PRO A 134 5.27 -19.67 9.71
CA PRO A 134 4.91 -18.50 10.49
C PRO A 134 3.92 -18.88 11.60
N SER A 135 3.76 -18.00 12.57
CA SER A 135 2.68 -18.04 13.55
C SER A 135 1.33 -18.10 12.85
N GLU A 136 0.32 -18.66 13.53
CA GLU A 136 -1.06 -18.69 13.03
C GLU A 136 -1.55 -17.29 12.64
N ARG A 137 -1.12 -16.27 13.40
CA ARG A 137 -1.50 -14.88 13.16
C ARG A 137 -0.91 -14.32 11.88
N LEU A 138 0.40 -14.47 11.67
CA LEU A 138 1.03 -14.02 10.43
C LEU A 138 0.52 -14.81 9.22
N ALA A 139 0.31 -16.12 9.36
CA ALA A 139 -0.33 -16.94 8.32
C ALA A 139 -1.72 -16.41 7.95
N GLN A 140 -2.55 -16.12 8.96
CA GLN A 140 -3.88 -15.57 8.75
C GLN A 140 -3.83 -14.23 8.00
N TYR A 141 -2.95 -13.30 8.39
CA TYR A 141 -2.81 -12.04 7.66
C TYR A 141 -2.37 -12.23 6.21
N MET A 142 -1.47 -13.18 5.93
CA MET A 142 -1.10 -13.49 4.55
C MET A 142 -2.31 -13.98 3.74
N HIS A 143 -3.13 -14.86 4.32
CA HIS A 143 -4.35 -15.34 3.68
C HIS A 143 -5.40 -14.24 3.50
N ASP A 144 -5.59 -13.39 4.51
CA ASP A 144 -6.55 -12.29 4.51
C ASP A 144 -6.20 -11.23 3.45
N ILE A 145 -4.91 -10.90 3.32
CA ILE A 145 -4.41 -10.00 2.28
C ILE A 145 -4.70 -10.57 0.90
N VAL A 146 -4.41 -11.86 0.66
CA VAL A 146 -4.68 -12.51 -0.63
C VAL A 146 -6.17 -12.52 -0.93
N ALA A 147 -7.00 -12.95 0.02
CA ALA A 147 -8.46 -13.04 -0.12
C ALA A 147 -9.07 -11.68 -0.48
N THR A 148 -8.68 -10.64 0.26
CA THR A 148 -9.15 -9.27 0.03
C THR A 148 -8.68 -8.76 -1.34
N GLU A 149 -7.42 -8.99 -1.70
CA GLU A 149 -6.86 -8.54 -2.97
C GLU A 149 -7.60 -9.16 -4.19
N ARG A 150 -7.87 -10.47 -4.15
CA ARG A 150 -8.59 -11.15 -5.26
C ARG A 150 -9.96 -10.51 -5.52
N LEU A 151 -10.70 -10.18 -4.45
CA LEU A 151 -11.97 -9.48 -4.58
C LEU A 151 -11.78 -8.06 -5.12
N LEU A 152 -10.85 -7.29 -4.55
CA LEU A 152 -10.63 -5.89 -4.94
C LEU A 152 -10.20 -5.75 -6.41
N VAL A 153 -9.37 -6.67 -6.92
CA VAL A 153 -8.97 -6.71 -8.34
C VAL A 153 -10.19 -6.93 -9.25
N SER A 154 -11.11 -7.83 -8.86
CA SER A 154 -12.35 -8.10 -9.59
C SER A 154 -13.29 -6.88 -9.58
N VAL A 155 -13.46 -6.28 -8.40
CA VAL A 155 -14.27 -5.06 -8.22
C VAL A 155 -13.71 -3.90 -9.05
N ASN A 156 -12.40 -3.68 -9.01
CA ASN A 156 -11.73 -2.63 -9.77
C ASN A 156 -11.86 -2.84 -11.28
N ASN A 157 -11.74 -4.08 -11.76
CA ASN A 157 -11.92 -4.39 -13.18
C ASN A 157 -13.30 -3.92 -13.68
N ILE A 158 -14.37 -4.24 -12.95
CA ILE A 158 -15.74 -3.84 -13.28
C ILE A 158 -15.89 -2.32 -13.14
N PHE A 159 -15.46 -1.75 -12.01
CA PHE A 159 -15.63 -0.32 -11.73
C PHE A 159 -14.92 0.57 -12.77
N HIS A 160 -13.67 0.24 -13.10
CA HIS A 160 -12.90 0.99 -14.10
C HIS A 160 -13.52 0.88 -15.49
N TYR A 161 -14.10 -0.27 -15.85
CA TYR A 161 -14.85 -0.40 -17.09
C TYR A 161 -16.09 0.50 -17.12
N CYS A 162 -16.87 0.55 -16.04
CA CYS A 162 -18.01 1.47 -15.91
C CYS A 162 -17.60 2.94 -16.09
N ARG A 163 -16.41 3.34 -15.59
CA ARG A 163 -15.85 4.69 -15.77
C ARG A 163 -15.51 5.07 -17.22
N ARG A 164 -15.60 4.14 -18.18
CA ARG A 164 -15.45 4.44 -19.62
C ARG A 164 -16.80 4.62 -20.33
N LYS A 165 -17.90 4.21 -19.70
CA LYS A 165 -19.18 3.95 -20.37
C LYS A 165 -20.24 5.00 -20.04
N ASP A 166 -19.87 6.28 -20.17
CA ASP A 166 -20.77 7.41 -20.00
C ASP A 166 -21.93 7.34 -21.00
N GLY A 167 -23.17 7.44 -20.50
CA GLY A 167 -24.41 7.32 -21.28
C GLY A 167 -24.84 5.88 -21.62
N ALA A 168 -24.02 4.87 -21.35
CA ALA A 168 -24.38 3.47 -21.63
C ALA A 168 -25.42 2.96 -20.63
N SER A 169 -26.29 2.05 -21.09
CA SER A 169 -27.26 1.40 -20.20
C SER A 169 -26.61 0.32 -19.34
N LEU A 170 -27.15 0.05 -18.15
CA LEU A 170 -26.69 -1.04 -17.29
C LEU A 170 -26.75 -2.39 -18.02
N ALA A 171 -27.78 -2.60 -18.85
CA ALA A 171 -27.93 -3.81 -19.65
C ALA A 171 -26.78 -4.02 -20.65
N GLU A 172 -26.30 -2.95 -21.30
CA GLU A 172 -25.14 -3.01 -22.19
C GLU A 172 -23.86 -3.39 -21.42
N ILE A 173 -23.68 -2.89 -20.19
CA ILE A 173 -22.52 -3.25 -19.37
C ILE A 173 -22.55 -4.73 -18.99
N VAL A 174 -23.72 -5.22 -18.58
CA VAL A 174 -23.93 -6.62 -18.23
C VAL A 174 -23.67 -7.53 -19.43
N ASP A 175 -24.16 -7.18 -20.62
CA ASP A 175 -23.91 -7.93 -21.86
C ASP A 175 -22.40 -8.00 -22.18
N GLU A 176 -21.69 -6.87 -22.08
CA GLU A 176 -20.24 -6.82 -22.32
C GLU A 176 -19.42 -7.64 -21.32
N LEU A 177 -19.81 -7.63 -20.04
CA LEU A 177 -19.20 -8.50 -19.03
C LEU A 177 -19.54 -9.98 -19.29
N GLY A 178 -20.77 -10.28 -19.70
CA GLY A 178 -21.22 -11.64 -20.05
C GLY A 178 -20.43 -12.23 -21.22
N LYS A 179 -20.04 -11.42 -22.21
CA LYS A 179 -19.17 -11.84 -23.32
C LYS A 179 -17.78 -12.31 -22.86
N LYS A 180 -17.28 -11.81 -21.72
CA LYS A 180 -15.99 -12.23 -21.15
C LYS A 180 -16.06 -13.59 -20.47
N LYS A 181 -17.25 -14.03 -20.04
CA LYS A 181 -17.47 -15.31 -19.34
C LYS A 181 -16.49 -15.50 -18.18
N TYR A 182 -16.35 -14.47 -17.34
CA TYR A 182 -15.48 -14.58 -16.18
C TYR A 182 -15.95 -15.69 -15.24
N SER A 183 -14.99 -16.36 -14.60
CA SER A 183 -15.25 -17.25 -13.48
C SER A 183 -14.73 -16.61 -12.19
N TYR A 184 -15.58 -16.55 -11.18
CA TYR A 184 -15.22 -16.02 -9.86
C TYR A 184 -14.92 -17.12 -8.83
N ALA A 185 -14.74 -18.37 -9.27
CA ALA A 185 -14.44 -19.50 -8.39
C ALA A 185 -13.11 -19.39 -7.63
N HIS A 186 -12.21 -18.50 -8.05
CA HIS A 186 -10.95 -18.21 -7.36
C HIS A 186 -11.11 -17.21 -6.20
N LEU A 187 -12.26 -16.54 -6.10
CA LEU A 187 -12.55 -15.65 -5.00
C LEU A 187 -12.74 -16.45 -3.71
N PRO A 188 -12.41 -15.87 -2.54
CA PRO A 188 -12.62 -16.56 -1.28
C PRO A 188 -14.12 -16.76 -1.00
N GLU A 189 -14.47 -17.74 -0.17
CA GLU A 189 -15.87 -17.95 0.27
C GLU A 189 -16.36 -16.83 1.18
N THR A 190 -15.45 -16.23 1.95
CA THR A 190 -15.72 -15.14 2.88
C THR A 190 -14.55 -14.16 2.93
N LEU A 191 -14.75 -13.01 3.55
CA LEU A 191 -13.72 -12.03 3.84
C LEU A 191 -13.26 -12.13 5.30
N PRO A 192 -12.07 -11.60 5.64
CA PRO A 192 -11.53 -11.62 6.99
C PRO A 192 -12.56 -11.16 8.03
N GLU A 193 -12.57 -11.78 9.20
CA GLU A 193 -13.52 -11.44 10.28
C GLU A 193 -13.26 -10.06 10.90
N ASP A 194 -12.05 -9.54 10.70
CA ASP A 194 -11.64 -8.23 11.20
C ASP A 194 -12.60 -7.12 10.76
N ASN A 195 -12.87 -6.19 11.68
CA ASN A 195 -13.68 -5.02 11.37
C ASN A 195 -12.87 -4.02 10.53
N PHE A 196 -12.90 -4.17 9.21
CA PHE A 196 -12.37 -3.18 8.28
C PHE A 196 -13.48 -2.35 7.62
N PRO A 197 -13.18 -1.13 7.16
CA PRO A 197 -14.19 -0.26 6.57
C PRO A 197 -14.90 -0.92 5.39
N ARG A 198 -16.24 -0.82 5.37
CA ARG A 198 -17.10 -1.31 4.27
C ARG A 198 -17.09 -2.83 4.05
N ARG A 199 -16.71 -3.60 5.08
CA ARG A 199 -16.72 -5.07 5.03
C ARG A 199 -18.04 -5.65 4.53
N GLU A 200 -19.18 -5.21 5.08
CA GLU A 200 -20.50 -5.74 4.70
C GLU A 200 -20.84 -5.47 3.22
N GLN A 201 -20.51 -4.29 2.71
CA GLN A 201 -20.67 -3.99 1.28
C GLN A 201 -19.80 -4.90 0.43
N LEU A 202 -18.55 -5.16 0.83
CA LEU A 202 -17.63 -6.04 0.10
C LEU A 202 -18.08 -7.50 0.14
N LEU A 203 -18.64 -7.97 1.26
CA LEU A 203 -19.25 -9.30 1.36
C LEU A 203 -20.46 -9.44 0.43
N SER A 204 -21.32 -8.43 0.37
CA SER A 204 -22.47 -8.43 -0.54
C SER A 204 -22.03 -8.48 -2.01
N ILE A 205 -20.97 -7.74 -2.36
CA ILE A 205 -20.39 -7.78 -3.71
C ILE A 205 -19.81 -9.17 -4.01
N LEU A 206 -19.09 -9.76 -3.05
CA LEU A 206 -18.53 -11.10 -3.17
C LEU A 206 -19.62 -12.15 -3.42
N GLU A 207 -20.71 -12.10 -2.64
CA GLU A 207 -21.87 -12.99 -2.82
C GLU A 207 -22.51 -12.81 -4.20
N ALA A 208 -22.70 -11.57 -4.66
CA ALA A 208 -23.26 -11.29 -5.98
C ALA A 208 -22.36 -11.82 -7.11
N LEU A 209 -21.03 -11.77 -6.96
CA LEU A 209 -20.08 -12.32 -7.94
C LEU A 209 -20.11 -13.86 -7.95
N HIS A 210 -20.19 -14.52 -6.79
CA HIS A 210 -20.29 -15.98 -6.71
C HIS A 210 -21.59 -16.52 -7.30
N ASN A 211 -22.69 -15.79 -7.14
CA ASN A 211 -24.01 -16.19 -7.64
C ASN A 211 -24.29 -15.75 -9.09
N ASP A 212 -23.29 -15.23 -9.81
CA ASP A 212 -23.43 -14.67 -11.16
C ASP A 212 -24.49 -13.54 -11.28
N GLU A 213 -24.77 -12.85 -10.17
CA GLU A 213 -25.75 -11.75 -10.08
C GLU A 213 -25.14 -10.42 -10.54
N MET A 214 -24.70 -10.37 -11.80
CA MET A 214 -23.90 -9.26 -12.32
C MET A 214 -24.56 -7.87 -12.23
N PRO A 215 -25.89 -7.70 -12.47
CA PRO A 215 -26.57 -6.44 -12.21
C PRO A 215 -26.49 -5.99 -10.74
N ARG A 216 -26.58 -6.92 -9.78
CA ARG A 216 -26.45 -6.61 -8.34
C ARG A 216 -25.02 -6.19 -8.04
N ALA A 217 -24.03 -6.96 -8.50
CA ALA A 217 -22.61 -6.65 -8.31
C ALA A 217 -22.26 -5.24 -8.81
N ILE A 218 -22.67 -4.87 -10.03
CA ILE A 218 -22.42 -3.51 -10.57
C ILE A 218 -23.04 -2.44 -9.68
N ASN A 219 -24.31 -2.59 -9.31
CA ASN A 219 -25.00 -1.58 -8.49
C ASN A 219 -24.34 -1.41 -7.12
N GLU A 220 -23.94 -2.49 -6.47
CA GLU A 220 -23.26 -2.44 -5.17
C GLU A 220 -21.87 -1.81 -5.26
N ILE A 221 -21.11 -2.09 -6.33
CA ILE A 221 -19.83 -1.43 -6.60
C ILE A 221 -20.01 0.09 -6.77
N LEU A 222 -21.03 0.51 -7.52
CA LEU A 222 -21.32 1.93 -7.74
C LEU A 222 -21.81 2.61 -6.46
N GLN A 223 -22.61 1.92 -5.65
CA GLN A 223 -23.07 2.40 -4.35
C GLN A 223 -21.89 2.54 -3.38
N LEU A 224 -20.96 1.59 -3.37
CA LEU A 224 -19.71 1.69 -2.60
C LEU A 224 -18.89 2.93 -3.00
N ASN A 225 -18.73 3.18 -4.31
CA ASN A 225 -18.06 4.39 -4.78
C ASN A 225 -18.77 5.66 -4.29
N LYS A 226 -20.10 5.71 -4.38
CA LYS A 226 -20.90 6.84 -3.91
C LYS A 226 -20.69 7.11 -2.42
N GLU A 227 -20.72 6.09 -1.58
CA GLU A 227 -20.52 6.22 -0.13
C GLU A 227 -19.11 6.71 0.21
N VAL A 228 -18.08 6.14 -0.44
CA VAL A 228 -16.68 6.57 -0.25
C VAL A 228 -16.50 8.03 -0.66
N MET A 229 -17.11 8.44 -1.78
CA MET A 229 -17.01 9.83 -2.26
C MET A 229 -17.77 10.81 -1.36
N GLN A 230 -18.97 10.45 -0.90
CA GLN A 230 -19.74 11.28 0.03
C GLN A 230 -19.00 11.51 1.35
N GLN A 231 -18.34 10.48 1.90
CA GLN A 231 -17.51 10.60 3.09
C GLN A 231 -16.34 11.59 2.89
N ARG A 232 -15.87 11.76 1.66
CA ARG A 232 -14.83 12.72 1.26
C ARG A 232 -15.39 14.05 0.78
N SER A 233 -16.68 14.31 0.98
CA SER A 233 -17.40 15.50 0.48
C SER A 233 -17.31 15.69 -1.04
N GLY A 234 -17.11 14.60 -1.78
CA GLY A 234 -17.05 14.58 -3.23
C GLY A 234 -18.29 13.94 -3.86
N ALA A 235 -18.48 14.17 -5.15
CA ALA A 235 -19.53 13.53 -5.93
C ALA A 235 -19.13 12.08 -6.31
N PRO A 236 -20.10 11.15 -6.45
CA PRO A 236 -19.86 9.83 -7.01
C PRO A 236 -19.21 9.94 -8.39
N TRP A 237 -18.22 9.09 -8.65
CA TRP A 237 -17.51 9.11 -9.93
C TRP A 237 -18.36 8.55 -11.05
N VAL A 238 -19.18 7.55 -10.72
CA VAL A 238 -20.13 6.90 -11.60
C VAL A 238 -21.43 6.70 -10.83
N GLU A 239 -22.56 7.02 -11.44
CA GLU A 239 -23.90 6.81 -10.86
C GLU A 239 -24.86 6.29 -11.92
N VAL A 240 -25.87 5.53 -11.50
CA VAL A 240 -26.97 5.11 -12.36
C VAL A 240 -28.07 6.16 -12.29
N GLU A 241 -28.46 6.72 -13.43
CA GLU A 241 -29.56 7.68 -13.54
C GLU A 241 -30.92 6.98 -13.65
N SER A 242 -32.00 7.75 -13.53
CA SER A 242 -33.39 7.29 -13.57
C SER A 242 -33.75 6.46 -14.83
N GLY A 243 -32.98 6.60 -15.92
CA GLY A 243 -33.12 5.83 -17.16
C GLY A 243 -32.33 4.53 -17.20
N ASN A 244 -31.75 4.07 -16.08
CA ASN A 244 -30.86 2.92 -16.01
C ASN A 244 -29.59 3.05 -16.87
N THR A 245 -29.14 4.30 -17.06
CA THR A 245 -27.92 4.68 -17.78
C THR A 245 -26.86 5.16 -16.82
N LEU A 246 -25.60 4.89 -17.14
CA LEU A 246 -24.45 5.36 -16.37
C LEU A 246 -24.15 6.83 -16.69
N ARG A 247 -24.04 7.65 -15.64
CA ARG A 247 -23.41 8.96 -15.71
C ARG A 247 -22.03 8.90 -15.11
N VAL A 248 -21.01 9.27 -15.90
CA VAL A 248 -19.61 9.21 -15.48
C VAL A 248 -19.05 10.62 -15.31
N LYS A 249 -18.77 11.01 -14.06
CA LYS A 249 -18.15 12.29 -13.71
C LYS A 249 -16.62 12.24 -13.76
N VAL A 250 -16.02 11.09 -13.45
CA VAL A 250 -14.56 10.89 -13.47
C VAL A 250 -14.20 9.76 -14.42
N LYS A 251 -13.90 10.12 -15.67
CA LYS A 251 -13.66 9.18 -16.77
C LYS A 251 -12.36 8.39 -16.58
N SER A 252 -12.33 7.19 -17.14
CA SER A 252 -11.11 6.40 -17.33
C SER A 252 -11.02 5.99 -18.79
N GLU A 253 -10.36 6.82 -19.60
CA GLU A 253 -10.41 6.70 -21.07
C GLU A 253 -9.79 5.40 -21.59
N LYS A 254 -8.85 4.82 -20.84
CA LYS A 254 -8.08 3.62 -21.24
C LYS A 254 -8.47 2.35 -20.48
N ALA A 255 -9.50 2.39 -19.65
CA ALA A 255 -9.91 1.19 -18.91
C ALA A 255 -10.51 0.16 -19.88
N GLU A 256 -9.92 -1.03 -19.88
CA GLU A 256 -10.40 -2.20 -20.61
C GLU A 256 -10.65 -3.35 -19.64
N LEU A 257 -11.61 -4.19 -20.00
CA LEU A 257 -11.89 -5.43 -19.29
C LEU A 257 -10.68 -6.37 -19.42
N ARG A 258 -10.10 -6.72 -18.27
CA ARG A 258 -8.93 -7.60 -18.13
C ARG A 258 -9.20 -9.02 -18.64
N SER A 259 -8.15 -9.82 -18.80
CA SER A 259 -8.32 -11.25 -19.04
C SER A 259 -8.69 -11.98 -17.74
N GLN A 260 -9.18 -13.23 -17.83
CA GLN A 260 -9.44 -14.07 -16.65
C GLN A 260 -8.18 -14.25 -15.79
N SER A 261 -7.06 -14.60 -16.44
CA SER A 261 -5.76 -14.79 -15.77
C SER A 261 -5.30 -13.52 -15.04
N ASP A 262 -5.54 -12.34 -15.63
CA ASP A 262 -5.18 -11.08 -14.98
C ASP A 262 -6.02 -10.83 -13.72
N ILE A 263 -7.31 -11.16 -13.72
CA ILE A 263 -8.16 -10.97 -12.54
C ILE A 263 -7.72 -11.92 -11.41
N GLU A 264 -7.34 -13.15 -11.76
CA GLU A 264 -6.90 -14.16 -10.81
C GLU A 264 -5.56 -13.82 -10.15
N GLN A 265 -4.61 -13.25 -10.89
CA GLN A 265 -3.20 -13.16 -10.46
C GLN A 265 -2.71 -11.75 -10.15
N ARG A 266 -3.36 -10.70 -10.70
CA ARG A 266 -2.86 -9.33 -10.59
C ARG A 266 -2.91 -8.81 -9.16
N TRP A 267 -2.04 -7.86 -8.86
CA TRP A 267 -2.10 -7.05 -7.65
C TRP A 267 -2.35 -5.59 -8.05
N ASP A 268 -3.45 -5.02 -7.57
CA ASP A 268 -3.78 -3.59 -7.66
C ASP A 268 -3.32 -2.82 -6.40
N TYR A 269 -3.17 -3.47 -5.25
CA TYR A 269 -2.75 -2.84 -3.98
C TYR A 269 -1.54 -3.54 -3.34
N ASP A 270 -0.37 -3.36 -3.95
CA ASP A 270 0.88 -3.96 -3.47
C ASP A 270 1.71 -3.10 -2.51
N TYR A 271 1.27 -1.89 -2.16
CA TYR A 271 2.10 -0.86 -1.53
C TYR A 271 2.94 -1.35 -0.34
N PHE A 272 2.36 -2.16 0.56
CA PHE A 272 3.09 -2.69 1.71
C PHE A 272 4.02 -3.85 1.30
N LEU A 273 3.45 -4.99 0.86
CA LEU A 273 4.23 -6.20 0.56
C LEU A 273 5.21 -6.02 -0.60
N GLY A 274 4.83 -5.25 -1.62
CA GLY A 274 5.70 -4.90 -2.74
C GLY A 274 6.88 -4.05 -2.30
N SER A 275 6.66 -3.00 -1.48
CA SER A 275 7.75 -2.19 -0.93
C SER A 275 8.64 -3.00 0.02
N PHE A 276 8.03 -3.80 0.89
CA PHE A 276 8.74 -4.68 1.82
C PHE A 276 9.66 -5.64 1.08
N LEU A 277 9.12 -6.39 0.11
CA LEU A 277 9.87 -7.31 -0.73
C LEU A 277 11.01 -6.60 -1.47
N ASN A 278 10.72 -5.43 -2.04
CA ASN A 278 11.70 -4.66 -2.78
C ASN A 278 12.89 -4.24 -1.88
N ILE A 279 12.61 -3.72 -0.68
CA ILE A 279 13.64 -3.34 0.29
C ILE A 279 14.45 -4.57 0.72
N ALA A 280 13.78 -5.66 1.10
CA ALA A 280 14.43 -6.90 1.50
C ALA A 280 15.39 -7.44 0.42
N ARG A 281 14.95 -7.44 -0.85
CA ARG A 281 15.77 -7.89 -1.98
C ARG A 281 17.04 -7.06 -2.19
N HIS A 282 16.97 -5.76 -1.93
CA HIS A 282 18.10 -4.84 -2.17
C HIS A 282 19.10 -4.79 -1.02
N HIS A 283 18.72 -5.21 0.19
CA HIS A 283 19.54 -5.00 1.39
C HIS A 283 20.00 -6.28 2.08
N ILE A 284 19.32 -7.42 1.89
CA ILE A 284 19.76 -8.68 2.49
C ILE A 284 20.82 -9.34 1.60
N GLY A 285 21.95 -9.77 2.18
CA GLY A 285 22.99 -10.53 1.48
C GLY A 285 23.78 -9.76 0.42
N THR A 286 23.56 -8.45 0.28
CA THR A 286 24.33 -7.53 -0.55
C THR A 286 25.33 -6.79 0.35
N SER A 287 26.45 -7.44 0.64
CA SER A 287 27.60 -6.89 1.36
C SER A 287 28.89 -7.29 0.69
#